data_AF-A0A4S3JCV4-F1
#
_entry.id   AF-A0A4S3JCV4-F1
#
_cell.length_a   1.000
_cell.length_b   1.000
_cell.length_c   1.000
_cell.angle_alpha   90.00
_cell.angle_beta   90.00
_cell.angle_gamma   90.00
#
_symmetry.space_group_name_H-M   'P 1'
#
loop_
_entity.id
_entity.type
_entity.pdbx_description
1 polymer ?
#
loop_
_entity_poly.entity_id
_entity_poly.type
_entity_poly.pdbx_seq_one_letter_code
_entity_poly.pdbx_strand_id
1 'polypeptide(L)'
;MTSADSLVAATLMPFFIIMCELFNGILQPHANMPVFWKYTMYYATPFTYWIGGVLTSVLRGMPVRCQGGELTMFQSPPNMTCATGTTTSPGLA
;
A
#
# COMPACT_ATOMS: atom_id res chain seq x y z
N MET A 1 -11.10 -36.62 2.11
CA MET A 1 -11.23 -35.25 2.65
C MET A 1 -12.42 -35.29 3.57
N THR A 2 -12.19 -35.51 4.86
CA THR A 2 -13.25 -35.77 5.82
C THR A 2 -13.98 -34.46 6.13
N SER A 3 -15.30 -34.50 6.23
CA SER A 3 -16.17 -33.31 6.36
C SER A 3 -15.86 -32.41 7.57
N ALA A 4 -15.10 -32.89 8.55
CA ALA A 4 -14.66 -32.12 9.71
C ALA A 4 -13.54 -31.11 9.38
N ASP A 5 -12.60 -31.47 8.50
CA ASP A 5 -11.41 -30.66 8.20
C ASP A 5 -11.78 -29.37 7.45
N SER A 6 -12.77 -29.48 6.56
CA SER A 6 -13.27 -28.38 5.73
C SER A 6 -14.07 -27.35 6.52
N LEU A 7 -14.79 -27.77 7.56
CA LEU A 7 -15.52 -26.85 8.47
C LEU A 7 -14.55 -26.01 9.31
N VAL A 8 -13.48 -26.64 9.82
CA VAL A 8 -12.41 -25.93 10.54
C VAL A 8 -11.70 -24.95 9.60
N ALA A 9 -11.39 -25.36 8.37
CA ALA A 9 -10.82 -24.44 7.39
C ALA A 9 -11.77 -23.27 7.07
N ALA A 10 -13.06 -23.54 6.83
CA ALA A 10 -14.04 -22.51 6.49
C ALA A 10 -14.25 -21.47 7.60
N THR A 11 -14.11 -21.88 8.87
CA THR A 11 -14.23 -20.97 10.02
C THR A 11 -12.96 -20.15 10.27
N LEU A 12 -11.78 -20.71 9.98
CA LEU A 12 -10.50 -20.02 10.19
C LEU A 12 -10.08 -19.11 9.02
N MET A 13 -10.43 -19.47 7.78
CA MET A 13 -10.15 -18.68 6.57
C MET A 13 -10.49 -17.19 6.70
N PRO A 14 -11.68 -16.77 7.16
CA PRO A 14 -12.01 -15.35 7.25
C PRO A 14 -11.07 -14.59 8.20
N PHE A 15 -10.63 -15.21 9.30
CA PHE A 15 -9.68 -14.59 10.22
C PHE A 15 -8.34 -14.28 9.52
N PHE A 16 -7.80 -15.24 8.76
CA PHE A 16 -6.56 -15.04 8.02
C PHE A 16 -6.68 -14.00 6.91
N ILE A 17 -7.81 -14.00 6.19
CA ILE A 17 -8.08 -13.01 5.13
C ILE A 17 -8.15 -11.61 5.73
N ILE A 18 -8.90 -11.41 6.82
CA ILE A 18 -9.03 -10.10 7.47
C ILE A 18 -7.66 -9.60 7.95
N MET A 19 -6.86 -10.45 8.60
CA MET A 19 -5.51 -10.07 9.02
C MET A 19 -4.61 -9.66 7.85
N CYS A 20 -4.70 -10.35 6.71
CA CYS A 20 -3.99 -9.97 5.51
C CYS A 20 -4.46 -8.60 4.97
N GLU A 21 -5.76 -8.35 4.92
CA GLU A 21 -6.31 -7.10 4.40
C GLU A 21 -5.97 -5.88 5.27
N LEU A 22 -5.92 -6.02 6.60
CA LEU A 22 -5.57 -4.93 7.52
C LEU A 22 -4.13 -4.45 7.36
N PHE A 23 -3.21 -5.34 7.00
CA PHE A 23 -1.76 -5.05 6.95
C PHE A 23 -1.17 -5.07 5.53
N ASN A 24 -2.01 -5.05 4.48
CA ASN A 24 -1.59 -5.02 3.08
C ASN A 24 -1.03 -3.66 2.60
N GLY A 25 -1.10 -2.62 3.42
CA GLY A 25 -0.59 -1.27 3.11
C GLY A 25 -1.58 -0.32 2.44
N ILE A 26 -2.81 -0.74 2.13
CA ILE A 26 -3.83 0.09 1.45
C ILE A 26 -4.67 0.85 2.47
N LEU A 27 -5.16 0.18 3.51
CA LEU A 27 -5.93 0.82 4.57
C LEU A 27 -5.03 1.69 5.46
N GLN A 28 -3.82 1.21 5.73
CA GLN A 28 -2.82 1.94 6.49
C GLN A 28 -1.49 1.91 5.75
N PRO A 29 -1.00 3.08 5.27
CA PRO A 29 0.28 3.16 4.57
C PRO A 29 1.41 2.57 5.40
N HIS A 30 2.37 1.91 4.75
CA HIS A 30 3.54 1.29 5.39
C HIS A 30 4.33 2.25 6.32
N ALA A 31 4.27 3.56 6.05
CA ALA A 31 4.90 4.59 6.88
C ALA A 31 4.23 4.76 8.26
N ASN A 32 2.90 4.60 8.32
CA ASN A 32 2.08 4.85 9.53
C ASN A 32 1.78 3.56 10.31
N MET A 33 2.31 2.42 9.85
CA MET A 33 2.10 1.13 10.47
C MET A 33 3.00 0.93 11.71
N PRO A 34 2.50 0.34 12.81
CA PRO A 34 3.32 -0.01 13.95
C PRO A 34 4.51 -0.90 13.56
N VAL A 35 5.67 -0.66 14.19
CA VAL A 35 6.96 -1.27 13.85
C VAL A 35 6.89 -2.79 13.75
N PHE A 36 6.19 -3.46 14.68
CA PHE A 36 6.03 -4.90 14.67
C PHE A 36 5.38 -5.41 13.37
N TRP A 37 4.22 -4.86 13.00
CA TRP A 37 3.46 -5.31 11.83
C TRP A 37 4.10 -4.91 10.51
N LYS A 38 4.79 -3.76 10.52
CA LYS A 38 5.55 -3.24 9.38
C LYS A 38 6.66 -4.21 8.92
N TYR A 39 7.35 -4.87 9.84
CA TYR A 39 8.46 -5.78 9.53
C TYR A 39 8.08 -7.26 9.54
N THR A 40 6.86 -7.61 9.95
CA THR A 40 6.38 -9.00 10.00
C THR A 40 5.26 -9.24 8.98
N MET A 41 4.04 -8.80 9.30
CA MET A 41 2.85 -9.06 8.48
C MET A 41 2.93 -8.42 7.10
N TYR A 42 3.40 -7.18 6.98
CA TYR A 42 3.43 -6.48 5.70
C TYR A 42 4.14 -7.28 4.59
N TYR A 43 5.21 -8.00 4.95
CA TYR A 43 5.97 -8.87 4.04
C TYR A 43 5.46 -10.32 3.99
N ALA A 44 4.76 -10.79 5.02
CA ALA A 44 4.17 -12.13 5.04
C ALA A 44 2.87 -12.21 4.22
N THR A 45 2.15 -11.10 4.11
CA THR A 45 0.85 -11.03 3.43
C THR A 45 1.01 -11.03 1.89
N PRO A 46 0.42 -12.01 1.17
CA PRO A 46 0.52 -12.07 -0.28
C PRO A 46 -0.26 -10.95 -0.99
N PHE A 47 -1.27 -10.38 -0.32
CA PHE A 47 -2.11 -9.31 -0.88
C PHE A 47 -1.33 -8.04 -1.22
N THR A 48 -0.28 -7.70 -0.44
CA THR A 48 0.59 -6.55 -0.73
C THR A 48 1.16 -6.62 -2.16
N TYR A 49 1.63 -7.81 -2.56
CA TYR A 49 2.22 -8.04 -3.89
C TYR A 49 1.15 -8.17 -4.97
N TRP A 50 0.05 -8.86 -4.67
CA TRP A 50 -1.04 -9.04 -5.61
C TRP A 50 -1.67 -7.69 -6.00
N ILE A 51 -1.98 -6.84 -5.02
CA ILE A 51 -2.62 -5.55 -5.28
C ILE A 51 -1.65 -4.60 -6.00
N GLY A 52 -0.37 -4.59 -5.62
CA GLY A 52 0.65 -3.83 -6.36
C GLY A 52 0.75 -4.24 -7.83
N GLY A 53 0.68 -5.54 -8.12
CA GLY A 53 0.63 -6.07 -9.48
C GLY A 53 -0.61 -5.63 -10.25
N VAL A 54 -1.81 -5.84 -9.68
CA VAL A 54 -3.09 -5.43 -10.29
C VAL A 54 -3.13 -3.94 -10.56
N LEU A 55 -2.74 -3.12 -9.57
CA LEU A 55 -2.73 -1.67 -9.68
C LEU A 55 -1.80 -1.21 -10.80
N THR A 56 -0.59 -1.77 -10.86
CA THR A 56 0.37 -1.48 -11.93
C THR A 56 -0.18 -1.86 -13.30
N SER A 57 -0.86 -2.99 -13.42
CA SER A 57 -1.47 -3.44 -14.68
C SER A 57 -2.62 -2.55 -15.13
N VAL A 58 -3.50 -2.13 -14.21
CA VAL A 58 -4.70 -1.35 -14.53
C VAL A 58 -4.37 0.11 -14.82
N LEU A 59 -3.46 0.73 -14.06
CA LEU A 59 -3.06 2.12 -14.28
C LEU A 59 -2.03 2.30 -15.38
N ARG A 60 -1.50 1.23 -15.96
CA ARG A 60 -0.52 1.32 -17.04
C ARG A 60 -1.13 2.04 -18.25
N GLY A 61 -0.66 3.26 -18.51
CA GLY A 61 -1.09 4.06 -19.66
C GLY A 61 -2.38 4.85 -19.46
N MET A 62 -2.94 4.91 -18.24
CA MET A 62 -4.05 5.82 -17.95
C MET A 62 -3.53 7.27 -17.81
N PRO A 63 -4.01 8.22 -18.63
CA PRO A 63 -3.60 9.62 -18.52
C PRO A 63 -4.27 10.27 -17.31
N VAL A 64 -3.46 10.67 -16.33
CA VAL A 64 -3.92 11.47 -15.19
C VAL A 64 -4.17 12.90 -15.67
N ARG A 65 -5.44 13.31 -15.74
CA ARG A 65 -5.85 14.68 -16.09
C ARG A 65 -6.21 15.45 -14.83
N CYS A 66 -5.24 16.16 -14.25
CA CYS A 66 -5.47 16.98 -13.08
C CYS A 66 -6.24 18.26 -13.43
N GLN A 67 -7.17 18.66 -12.57
CA GLN A 67 -7.76 20.00 -12.60
C GLN A 67 -6.79 21.02 -11.98
N GLY A 68 -6.91 22.30 -12.34
CA GLY A 68 -5.98 23.35 -11.92
C GLY A 68 -5.79 23.52 -10.40
N GLY A 69 -6.72 23.02 -9.58
CA GLY A 69 -6.62 23.01 -8.12
C GLY A 69 -6.03 21.73 -7.50
N GLU A 70 -5.84 20.66 -8.28
CA GLU A 70 -5.26 19.39 -7.80
C GLU A 70 -3.73 19.34 -7.94
N LEU A 71 -3.17 20.28 -8.70
CA LEU A 71 -1.74 20.44 -8.86
C LEU A 71 -1.20 21.15 -7.61
N THR A 72 -0.54 20.38 -6.74
CA THR A 72 0.19 20.97 -5.62
C THR A 72 1.49 21.57 -6.14
N MET A 73 1.65 22.90 -6.03
CA MET A 73 2.93 23.53 -6.36
C MET A 73 3.96 23.20 -5.30
N PHE A 74 4.97 22.42 -5.67
CA PHE A 74 6.14 22.18 -4.83
C PHE A 74 7.11 23.35 -4.97
N GLN A 75 7.21 24.21 -3.96
CA GLN A 75 8.23 25.26 -3.91
C GLN A 75 9.53 24.66 -3.38
N SER A 76 10.54 24.56 -4.24
CA SER A 76 11.86 24.11 -3.81
C SER A 76 12.52 25.16 -2.89
N PRO A 77 13.26 24.73 -1.85
CA PRO A 77 14.07 25.64 -1.04
C PRO A 77 15.04 26.48 -1.89
N PRO A 78 15.37 27.72 -1.48
CA PRO A 78 16.31 28.55 -2.23
C PRO A 78 17.67 27.85 -2.39
N ASN A 79 18.23 27.90 -3.60
CA ASN A 79 19.49 27.26 -4.04
C ASN A 79 19.50 25.72 -4.19
N MET A 80 18.36 25.06 -4.34
CA MET A 80 18.32 23.65 -4.77
C MET A 80 17.57 23.47 -6.08
N THR A 81 18.17 22.72 -7.02
CA THR A 81 17.50 22.27 -8.24
C THR A 81 16.71 21.00 -7.91
N CYS A 82 15.51 20.83 -8.51
CA CYS A 82 14.65 19.65 -8.28
C CYS A 82 15.32 18.32 -8.61
N ALA A 83 16.45 18.33 -9.34
CA ALA A 83 17.23 17.14 -9.66
C ALA A 83 18.05 16.61 -8.47
N THR A 84 18.38 17.45 -7.48
CA THR A 84 19.30 17.08 -6.39
C THR A 84 18.57 16.66 -5.11
N GLY A 85 17.25 16.86 -5.02
CA GLY A 85 16.44 16.68 -3.81
C GLY A 85 15.40 15.56 -3.88
N THR A 86 15.70 14.40 -4.47
CA THR A 86 14.76 13.25 -4.53
C THR A 86 14.72 12.43 -3.24
N THR A 87 15.00 13.03 -2.08
CA THR A 87 14.77 12.38 -0.78
C THR A 87 14.14 13.38 0.18
N THR A 88 13.02 12.96 0.79
CA THR A 88 12.26 13.67 1.84
C THR A 88 11.45 14.90 1.41
N SER A 89 10.29 14.68 0.78
CA SER A 89 9.13 15.56 1.05
C SER A 89 8.47 15.09 2.35
N PRO A 90 8.46 15.89 3.43
CA PRO A 90 7.79 15.56 4.69
C PRO A 90 6.28 15.84 4.66
N GLY A 91 5.66 15.95 3.47
CA GLY A 91 4.31 16.51 3.31
C GLY A 91 3.27 15.63 2.61
N LEU A 92 3.54 14.33 2.41
CA LEU A 92 2.48 13.39 2.02
C LEU A 92 1.96 12.69 3.29
N ALA A 93 1.12 13.42 4.03
CA ALA A 93 0.16 12.86 4.99
C ALA A 93 -1.23 12.97 4.38
#